data_AF-A0A0N8PSS7-F1
#
_entry.id   AF-A0A0N8PSS7-F1
#
_cell.length_a   1.000
_cell.length_b   1.000
_cell.length_c   1.000
_cell.angle_alpha   90.00
_cell.angle_beta   90.00
_cell.angle_gamma   90.00
#
_symmetry.space_group_name_H-M   'P 1'
#
loop_
_entity.id
_entity.type
_entity.pdbx_description
1 polymer ?
#
loop_
_entity_poly.entity_id
_entity_poly.type
_entity_poly.pdbx_seq_one_letter_code
_entity_poly.pdbx_strand_id
1 'polypeptide(L)'
;MTKPISLRLDDQLAGQLATIAALTDRPKTWHIEQALRDYLARETEFLEAVDVGIQAEEAGDMVDHAVILEDMRERRERRKAATQ
;
A
#
# COMPACT_ATOMS: atom_id res chain seq x y z
N MET A 1 14.08 -18.80 9.36
CA MET A 1 14.57 -18.37 10.70
C MET A 1 13.95 -17.02 11.00
N THR A 2 13.33 -16.83 12.17
CA THR A 2 12.84 -15.52 12.62
C THR A 2 13.98 -14.72 13.25
N LYS A 3 13.97 -13.39 13.06
CA LYS A 3 14.95 -12.48 13.68
C LYS A 3 14.22 -11.57 14.68
N PRO A 4 14.69 -11.43 15.93
CA PRO A 4 14.05 -10.56 16.90
C PRO A 4 14.30 -9.08 16.53
N ILE A 5 13.30 -8.25 16.78
CA ILE A 5 13.40 -6.79 16.67
C ILE A 5 12.91 -6.17 17.98
N SER A 6 13.53 -5.06 18.38
CA SER A 6 13.06 -4.24 19.49
C SER A 6 12.45 -2.96 18.93
N LEU A 7 11.22 -2.65 19.34
CA LEU A 7 10.47 -1.50 18.87
C LEU A 7 10.01 -0.67 20.08
N ARG A 8 10.16 0.65 19.97
CA ARG A 8 9.60 1.60 20.94
C ARG A 8 8.27 2.08 20.40
N LEU A 9 7.23 1.97 21.20
CA LEU A 9 5.89 2.45 20.91
C LEU A 9 5.55 3.51 21.95
N ASP A 10 4.88 4.58 21.53
CA ASP A 10 4.20 5.45 22.48
C ASP A 10 3.01 4.72 23.14
N ASP A 11 2.53 5.27 24.26
CA ASP A 11 1.48 4.64 25.07
C ASP A 11 0.17 4.46 24.30
N GLN A 12 -0.16 5.41 23.41
CA GLN A 12 -1.38 5.35 22.61
C GLN A 12 -1.31 4.18 21.64
N LEU A 13 -0.24 4.06 20.86
CA LEU A 13 -0.05 3.00 19.89
C LEU A 13 0.06 1.63 20.57
N ALA A 14 0.75 1.55 21.71
CA ALA A 14 0.82 0.34 22.53
C ALA A 14 -0.57 -0.11 23.01
N GLY A 15 -1.42 0.84 23.44
CA GLY A 15 -2.80 0.57 23.85
C GLY A 15 -3.69 0.09 22.70
N GLN A 16 -3.58 0.71 21.52
CA GLN A 16 -4.31 0.28 20.32
C GLN A 16 -3.93 -1.15 19.91
N LEU A 17 -2.63 -1.44 19.86
CA LEU A 17 -2.13 -2.78 19.55
C LEU A 17 -2.59 -3.82 20.59
N ALA A 18 -2.63 -3.45 21.87
CA ALA A 18 -3.13 -4.32 22.92
C ALA A 18 -4.62 -4.64 22.77
N THR A 19 -5.42 -3.64 22.38
CA THR A 19 -6.86 -3.79 22.15
C THR A 19 -7.13 -4.76 21.00
N ILE A 20 -6.47 -4.57 19.85
CA ILE A 20 -6.65 -5.45 18.68
C ILE A 20 -6.20 -6.88 18.99
N ALA A 21 -5.06 -7.04 19.68
CA ALA A 21 -4.58 -8.35 20.11
C ALA A 21 -5.61 -9.09 20.97
N ALA A 22 -6.25 -8.39 21.92
CA ALA A 22 -7.28 -8.97 22.78
C ALA A 22 -8.56 -9.33 22.01
N LEU A 23 -9.04 -8.44 21.13
CA LEU A 23 -10.27 -8.67 20.36
C LEU A 23 -10.16 -9.79 19.33
N THR A 24 -8.95 -10.06 18.84
CA THR A 24 -8.70 -11.06 17.78
C THR A 24 -8.18 -12.39 18.32
N ASP A 25 -7.92 -12.49 19.62
CA ASP A 25 -7.26 -13.65 20.26
C ASP A 25 -5.92 -14.01 19.55
N ARG A 26 -5.13 -12.98 19.22
CA ARG A 26 -3.83 -13.12 18.56
C ARG A 26 -2.76 -12.36 19.32
N PRO A 27 -1.51 -12.88 19.37
CA PRO A 27 -0.43 -12.17 20.02
C PRO A 27 -0.10 -10.86 19.27
N LYS A 28 0.37 -9.85 20.00
CA LYS A 28 0.76 -8.54 19.44
C LYS A 28 1.79 -8.68 18.31
N THR A 29 2.71 -9.64 18.45
CA THR A 29 3.74 -9.93 17.45
C THR A 29 3.17 -10.38 16.11
N TRP A 30 2.04 -11.10 16.11
CA TRP A 30 1.36 -11.49 14.88
C TRP A 30 0.83 -10.26 14.13
N HIS A 31 0.18 -9.33 14.84
CA HIS A 31 -0.30 -8.07 14.26
C HIS A 31 0.82 -7.19 13.74
N ILE A 32 1.91 -7.08 14.50
CA ILE A 32 3.12 -6.35 14.06
C ILE A 32 3.68 -6.97 12.77
N GLU A 33 3.75 -8.31 12.70
CA GLU A 33 4.26 -9.00 11.53
C GLU A 33 3.36 -8.77 10.31
N GLN A 34 2.03 -8.88 10.46
CA GLN A 34 1.10 -8.64 9.35
C GLN A 34 1.18 -7.18 8.88
N ALA A 35 1.14 -6.22 9.80
CA ALA A 35 1.24 -4.81 9.46
C ALA A 35 2.57 -4.48 8.74
N LEU A 36 3.67 -5.09 9.17
CA LEU A 36 4.97 -4.92 8.52
C LEU A 36 4.99 -5.54 7.11
N ARG A 37 4.40 -6.72 6.92
CA ARG A 37 4.28 -7.36 5.60
C ARG A 37 3.46 -6.49 4.64
N ASP A 38 2.32 -5.99 5.10
CA ASP A 38 1.44 -5.14 4.30
C ASP A 38 2.07 -3.77 3.99
N TYR A 39 2.85 -3.23 4.92
CA TYR A 39 3.63 -2.02 4.70
C TYR A 39 4.70 -2.27 3.63
N LEU A 40 5.53 -3.30 3.79
CA LEU A 40 6.62 -3.59 2.86
C LEU A 40 6.10 -3.92 1.46
N ALA A 41 5.03 -4.70 1.34
CA ALA A 41 4.45 -5.03 0.04
C ALA A 41 4.01 -3.77 -0.72
N ARG A 42 3.29 -2.85 -0.06
CA ARG A 42 2.85 -1.59 -0.67
C ARG A 42 4.03 -0.68 -1.03
N GLU A 43 5.02 -0.59 -0.14
CA GLU A 43 6.18 0.26 -0.38
C GLU A 43 7.04 -0.28 -1.53
N THR A 44 7.23 -1.60 -1.60
CA THR A 44 7.95 -2.24 -2.71
C THR A 44 7.23 -2.03 -4.03
N GLU A 45 5.92 -2.26 -4.10
CA GLU A 45 5.14 -2.01 -5.32
C GLU A 45 5.26 -0.55 -5.78
N PHE A 46 5.18 0.40 -4.84
CA PHE A 46 5.33 1.82 -5.14
C PHE A 46 6.73 2.14 -5.68
N LEU A 47 7.78 1.67 -5.00
CA LEU A 47 9.16 1.92 -5.41
C LEU A 47 9.47 1.30 -6.77
N GLU A 48 8.97 0.09 -7.05
CA GLU A 48 9.08 -0.56 -8.36
C GLU A 48 8.37 0.25 -9.44
N ALA A 49 7.15 0.76 -9.16
CA ALA A 49 6.42 1.61 -10.11
C ALA A 49 7.13 2.94 -10.39
N VAL A 50 7.76 3.53 -9.37
CA VAL A 50 8.59 4.74 -9.54
C VAL A 50 9.78 4.46 -10.44
N ASP A 51 10.50 3.35 -10.21
CA ASP A 51 11.65 2.96 -11.03
C ASP A 51 11.25 2.74 -12.50
N VAL A 52 10.14 2.04 -12.74
CA VAL A 52 9.56 1.88 -14.08
C VAL A 52 9.24 3.23 -14.72
N GLY A 53 8.67 4.17 -13.97
CA GLY A 53 8.38 5.51 -14.48
C GLY A 53 9.63 6.29 -14.87
N ILE A 54 10.70 6.21 -14.07
CA ILE A 54 12.00 6.82 -14.38
C ILE A 54 12.57 6.21 -15.67
N GLN A 55 12.56 4.88 -15.79
CA GLN A 55 13.07 4.21 -16.99
C GLN A 55 12.26 4.55 -18.26
N ALA A 56 10.94 4.69 -18.14
CA ALA A 56 10.09 5.12 -19.24
C ALA A 56 10.41 6.56 -19.68
N GLU A 57 10.64 7.47 -18.74
CA GLU A 57 11.05 8.84 -19.04
C GLU A 57 12.41 8.89 -19.74
N GLU A 58 13.40 8.15 -19.23
CA GLU A 58 14.73 8.01 -19.84
C GLU A 58 14.67 7.43 -21.26
N ALA A 59 13.74 6.51 -21.51
CA ALA A 59 13.48 5.93 -22.82
C ALA A 59 12.64 6.83 -23.75
N GLY A 60 12.12 7.96 -23.25
CA GLY A 60 11.20 8.84 -23.98
C GLY A 60 9.79 8.27 -24.17
N ASP A 61 9.42 7.22 -23.44
CA ASP A 61 8.12 6.56 -23.46
C ASP A 61 7.13 7.25 -22.51
N MET A 62 6.80 8.51 -22.84
CA MET A 62 5.84 9.31 -22.09
C MET A 62 4.53 9.49 -22.86
N VAL A 63 3.41 9.43 -22.14
CA VAL A 63 2.08 9.70 -22.68
C VAL A 63 1.64 11.10 -22.26
N ASP A 64 1.07 11.87 -23.19
CA ASP A 64 0.52 13.19 -22.88
C ASP A 64 -0.58 13.09 -21.81
N HIS A 65 -0.53 14.01 -20.85
CA HIS A 65 -1.44 14.05 -19.73
C HIS A 65 -2.92 14.14 -20.16
N ALA A 66 -3.23 14.84 -21.26
CA ALA A 66 -4.59 14.94 -21.79
C ALA A 66 -5.15 13.59 -22.22
N VAL A 67 -4.32 12.72 -22.82
CA VAL A 67 -4.70 11.38 -23.25
C VAL A 67 -5.08 10.50 -22.05
N ILE A 68 -4.30 10.58 -20.96
CA ILE A 68 -4.59 9.84 -19.73
C ILE A 68 -5.87 10.35 -19.06
N LEU A 69 -6.11 11.67 -19.03
CA LEU A 69 -7.33 12.23 -18.46
C LEU A 69 -8.60 11.80 -19.22
N GLU A 70 -8.50 11.69 -20.54
CA GLU A 70 -9.59 11.19 -21.38
C GLU A 70 -9.88 9.71 -21.07
N ASP A 71 -8.87 8.84 -21.08
CA ASP A 71 -9.03 7.42 -20.74
C ASP A 71 -9.62 7.23 -19.33
N MET A 72 -9.16 7.99 -18.33
CA MET A 72 -9.71 7.94 -16.98
C MET A 72 -11.19 8.35 -16.92
N ARG A 73 -11.60 9.35 -17.70
CA ARG A 73 -13.00 9.78 -17.80
C ARG A 73 -13.85 8.66 -18.36
N GLU A 74 -13.43 8.05 -19.46
CA GLU A 74 -14.17 6.94 -20.08
C GLU A 74 -14.29 5.74 -19.14
N ARG A 75 -13.20 5.36 -18.44
CA ARG A 75 -13.22 4.28 -17.44
C ARG A 75 -14.20 4.54 -16.30
N ARG A 76 -14.42 5.80 -15.92
CA ARG A 76 -15.43 6.17 -14.91
C ARG A 76 -16.84 5.99 -15.45
N GLU A 77 -17.11 6.45 -16.66
CA GLU A 77 -18.45 6.32 -17.27
C GLU A 77 -18.82 4.85 -17.53
N ARG A 78 -17.87 4.02 -18.00
CA ARG A 78 -18.07 2.57 -18.13
C ARG A 78 -18.44 1.90 -16.81
N ARG A 79 -17.80 2.30 -15.69
CA ARG A 79 -18.11 1.76 -14.35
C ARG A 79 -19.49 2.18 -13.85
N LYS A 80 -19.90 3.43 -14.11
CA LYS A 80 -21.25 3.91 -13.77
C LYS A 80 -22.34 3.16 -14.52
N ALA A 81 -22.18 2.99 -15.83
CA ALA A 81 -23.15 2.27 -16.66
C ALA A 81 -23.28 0.79 -16.28
N ALA A 82 -22.23 0.16 -15.74
CA ALA A 82 -22.26 -1.23 -15.29
C ALA A 82 -22.89 -1.45 -13.90
N THR A 83 -23.10 -0.37 -13.13
CA THR A 83 -23.65 -0.45 -11.75
C THR A 83 -25.14 -0.03 -11.71
N GLN A 84 -25.70 0.39 -12.84
CA GLN A 84 -27.07 0.85 -12.99
C GLN A 84 -27.90 -0.19 -13.75
#